data_AF-A0A832RHR4-F1
#
_entry.id   AF-A0A832RHR4-F1
#
_cell.length_a   1.000
_cell.length_b   1.000
_cell.length_c   1.000
_cell.angle_alpha   90.00
_cell.angle_beta   90.00
_cell.angle_gamma   90.00
#
_symmetry.space_group_name_H-M   'P 1'
#
loop_
_entity.id
_entity.type
_entity.pdbx_description
1 polymer ?
#
loop_
_entity_poly.entity_id
_entity_poly.type
_entity_poly.pdbx_seq_one_letter_code
_entity_poly.pdbx_strand_id
1 'polypeptide(L)'
;ARKLLRKADAKNKRIVLITDGQPSACFVDTDSQKNAILSEKPYSNFYVPDDQLLSKIRSERNLKIDSVSGTQVYLCYRYKKVEPKVDERTMIEAKKCIDDDIQIDSIVVSEETELLDYVKHMEKSLKGKTYHIDQNNMDKVLVIDYLYNTKKILGSKN
;
A
#
# COMPACT_ATOMS: atom_id res chain seq x y z
N ALA A 1 9.02 2.95 1.34
CA ALA A 1 8.89 2.75 2.81
C ALA A 1 9.66 1.54 3.31
N ARG A 2 9.34 0.30 2.87
CA ARG A 2 10.00 -0.94 3.31
C ARG A 2 11.54 -0.89 3.33
N LYS A 3 12.18 -0.51 2.21
CA LYS A 3 13.65 -0.37 2.11
C LYS A 3 14.24 0.59 3.16
N LEU A 4 13.52 1.65 3.52
CA LEU A 4 13.95 2.63 4.53
C LEU A 4 13.84 2.04 5.93
N LEU A 5 12.70 1.44 6.27
CA LEU A 5 12.45 0.83 7.57
C LEU A 5 13.36 -0.38 7.82
N ARG A 6 13.70 -1.16 6.79
CA ARG A 6 14.66 -2.26 6.92
C ARG A 6 16.04 -1.79 7.37
N LYS A 7 16.49 -0.61 6.90
CA LYS A 7 17.77 -0.01 7.28
C LYS A 7 17.75 0.66 8.66
N ALA A 8 16.56 0.93 9.21
CA ALA A 8 16.43 1.55 10.52
C ALA A 8 16.71 0.52 11.64
N ASP A 9 17.50 0.92 12.62
CA ASP A 9 17.79 0.14 13.83
C ASP A 9 16.74 0.37 14.93
N ALA A 10 15.46 0.35 14.53
CA ALA A 10 14.34 0.52 15.44
C ALA A 10 13.64 -0.83 15.66
N LYS A 11 13.30 -1.12 16.93
CA LYS A 11 12.50 -2.31 17.29
C LYS A 11 11.04 -2.22 16.84
N ASN A 12 10.52 -1.00 16.62
CA ASN A 12 9.16 -0.78 16.17
C ASN A 12 9.18 -0.21 14.75
N LYS A 13 9.00 -1.08 13.75
CA LYS A 13 8.90 -0.69 12.34
C LYS A 13 7.46 -0.78 11.90
N ARG A 14 6.90 0.35 11.45
CA ARG A 14 5.50 0.45 11.09
C ARG A 14 5.29 1.35 9.88
N ILE A 15 4.34 0.96 9.04
CA ILE A 15 3.78 1.75 7.96
C ILE A 15 2.32 2.06 8.35
N VAL A 16 1.94 3.33 8.30
CA VAL A 16 0.54 3.75 8.41
C VAL A 16 0.10 4.16 7.00
N LEU A 17 -0.79 3.39 6.40
CA LEU A 17 -1.36 3.64 5.08
C LEU A 17 -2.64 4.45 5.23
N ILE A 18 -2.70 5.65 4.66
CA ILE A 18 -3.92 6.45 4.61
C ILE A 18 -4.43 6.43 3.17
N THR A 19 -5.66 5.98 2.95
CA THR A 19 -6.23 5.80 1.60
C THR A 19 -7.73 6.04 1.57
N ASP A 20 -8.23 6.51 0.42
CA ASP A 20 -9.65 6.65 0.06
C ASP A 20 -10.07 5.68 -1.06
N GLY A 21 -9.14 4.85 -1.54
CA GLY A 21 -9.35 4.02 -2.72
C GLY A 21 -8.74 2.62 -2.63
N GLN A 22 -9.30 1.73 -3.44
CA GLN A 22 -8.80 0.39 -3.68
C GLN A 22 -7.61 0.42 -4.67
N PRO A 23 -6.69 -0.56 -4.63
CA PRO A 23 -5.60 -0.62 -5.60
C PRO A 23 -6.13 -0.87 -7.02
N SER A 24 -5.59 -0.11 -7.98
CA SER A 24 -5.99 -0.16 -9.39
C SER A 24 -4.82 -0.42 -10.35
N ALA A 25 -3.60 -0.51 -9.82
CA ALA A 25 -2.40 -0.77 -10.59
C ALA A 25 -1.40 -1.63 -9.81
N CYS A 26 -0.58 -2.39 -10.54
CA CYS A 26 0.54 -3.12 -9.96
C CYS A 26 1.76 -3.12 -10.88
N PHE A 27 2.92 -3.34 -10.27
CA PHE A 27 4.18 -3.51 -10.99
C PHE A 27 4.28 -4.92 -11.59
N VAL A 28 4.78 -4.97 -12.83
CA VAL A 28 5.04 -6.17 -13.62
C VAL A 28 6.54 -6.16 -13.95
N ASP A 29 7.28 -7.03 -13.26
CA ASP A 29 8.74 -7.05 -13.31
C ASP A 29 9.29 -8.09 -14.29
N THR A 30 8.46 -9.03 -14.75
CA THR A 30 8.90 -10.16 -15.58
C THR A 30 7.93 -10.45 -16.72
N ASP A 31 8.44 -10.98 -17.82
CA ASP A 31 7.60 -11.40 -18.96
C ASP A 31 6.61 -12.50 -18.57
N SER A 32 6.95 -13.36 -17.62
CA SER A 32 6.02 -14.38 -17.11
C SER A 32 4.79 -13.74 -16.45
N GLN A 33 4.97 -12.72 -15.60
CA GLN A 33 3.86 -11.97 -15.00
C GLN A 33 3.03 -11.25 -16.07
N LYS A 34 3.68 -10.65 -17.07
CA LYS A 34 3.01 -9.99 -18.19
C LYS A 34 2.18 -10.97 -19.01
N ASN A 35 2.75 -12.11 -19.37
CA ASN A 35 2.11 -13.14 -20.17
C ASN A 35 0.92 -13.76 -19.44
N ALA A 36 1.00 -13.94 -18.11
CA ALA A 36 -0.13 -14.39 -17.31
C ALA A 36 -1.31 -13.40 -17.29
N ILE A 37 -1.04 -12.10 -17.37
CA ILE A 37 -2.10 -11.08 -17.52
C ILE A 37 -2.66 -11.13 -18.95
N LEU A 38 -1.79 -11.17 -19.97
CA LEU A 38 -2.19 -11.18 -21.37
C LEU A 38 -2.97 -12.44 -21.78
N SER A 39 -2.68 -13.60 -21.17
CA SER A 39 -3.43 -14.85 -21.43
C SER A 39 -4.88 -14.75 -21.00
N GLU A 40 -5.17 -13.99 -19.94
CA GLU A 40 -6.54 -13.76 -19.46
C GLU A 40 -7.17 -12.51 -20.11
N LYS A 41 -6.36 -11.49 -20.42
CA LYS A 41 -6.78 -10.20 -20.98
C LYS A 41 -5.81 -9.68 -22.05
N PRO A 42 -5.99 -10.12 -23.31
CA PRO A 42 -5.07 -9.80 -24.41
C PRO A 42 -4.89 -8.31 -24.71
N TYR A 43 -5.89 -7.48 -24.41
CA TYR A 43 -5.90 -6.04 -24.69
C TYR A 43 -5.47 -5.17 -23.51
N SER A 44 -4.76 -5.75 -22.54
CA SER A 44 -4.27 -5.03 -21.36
C SER A 44 -3.17 -4.04 -21.71
N ASN A 45 -3.23 -2.84 -21.15
CA ASN A 45 -2.22 -1.81 -21.34
C ASN A 45 -1.13 -1.90 -20.26
N PHE A 46 0.12 -1.78 -20.70
CA PHE A 46 1.30 -1.75 -19.84
C PHE A 46 2.07 -0.48 -20.09
N TYR A 47 2.40 0.24 -19.02
CA TYR A 47 3.04 1.54 -19.07
C TYR A 47 4.47 1.42 -18.59
N VAL A 48 5.39 2.06 -19.30
CA VAL A 48 6.78 2.20 -18.86
C VAL A 48 6.97 3.66 -18.44
N PRO A 49 7.59 3.93 -17.27
CA PRO A 49 7.92 5.29 -16.90
C PRO A 49 8.84 5.96 -17.92
N ASP A 50 8.54 7.19 -18.31
CA ASP A 50 9.43 8.00 -19.15
C ASP A 50 10.58 8.56 -18.30
N ASP A 51 11.80 8.11 -18.56
CA ASP A 51 13.00 8.52 -17.83
C ASP A 51 13.24 10.03 -17.89
N GLN A 52 12.91 10.68 -19.01
CA GLN A 52 13.05 12.14 -19.14
C GLN A 52 12.10 12.86 -18.19
N LEU A 53 10.81 12.48 -18.18
CA LEU A 53 9.83 13.01 -17.24
C LEU A 53 10.22 12.75 -15.78
N LEU A 54 10.70 11.55 -15.45
CA LEU A 54 11.16 11.21 -14.10
C LEU A 54 12.33 12.08 -13.65
N SER A 55 13.30 12.33 -14.54
CA SER A 55 14.45 13.20 -14.26
C SER A 55 14.01 14.63 -13.95
N LYS A 56 13.05 15.16 -14.72
CA LYS A 56 12.46 16.48 -14.52
C LYS A 56 11.77 16.58 -13.16
N ILE A 57 10.91 15.61 -12.83
CA ILE A 57 10.19 15.58 -11.54
C ILE A 57 11.17 15.54 -10.36
N ARG A 58 12.24 14.74 -10.45
CA ARG A 58 13.28 14.68 -9.41
C ARG A 58 13.92 16.04 -9.18
N SER A 59 14.27 16.75 -10.25
CA SER A 59 14.93 18.06 -10.18
C SER A 59 14.01 19.18 -9.68
N GLU A 60 12.75 19.21 -10.12
CA GLU A 60 11.83 20.31 -9.84
C GLU A 60 11.09 20.14 -8.51
N ARG A 61 10.80 18.90 -8.10
CA ARG A 61 9.94 18.62 -6.94
C ARG A 61 10.68 17.98 -5.76
N ASN A 62 12.00 17.78 -5.87
CA ASN A 62 12.81 17.07 -4.87
C ASN A 62 12.23 15.70 -4.46
N LEU A 63 11.54 15.02 -5.39
CA LEU A 63 10.92 13.73 -5.15
C LEU A 63 11.83 12.59 -5.62
N LYS A 64 12.28 11.74 -4.70
CA LYS A 64 13.00 10.50 -5.03
C LYS A 64 12.02 9.39 -5.42
N ILE A 65 11.76 9.27 -6.72
CA ILE A 65 10.98 8.15 -7.27
C ILE A 65 11.93 6.95 -7.45
N ASP A 66 11.63 5.83 -6.79
CA ASP A 66 12.39 4.58 -6.93
C ASP A 66 11.97 3.91 -8.26
N SER A 67 12.54 4.39 -9.37
CA SER A 67 12.40 3.77 -10.68
C SER A 67 13.42 2.65 -10.75
N VAL A 68 13.08 1.46 -10.27
CA VAL A 68 13.83 0.27 -10.68
C VAL A 68 13.69 0.22 -12.20
N SER A 69 14.77 0.54 -12.93
CA SER A 69 14.73 0.67 -14.39
C SER A 69 14.11 -0.58 -15.00
N GLY A 70 13.09 -0.40 -15.84
CA GLY A 70 12.46 -1.48 -16.60
C GLY A 70 11.18 -2.08 -16.02
N THR A 71 10.73 -1.69 -14.82
CA THR A 71 9.46 -2.21 -14.31
C THR A 71 8.27 -1.61 -15.06
N GLN A 72 7.49 -2.45 -15.74
CA GLN A 72 6.22 -2.07 -16.38
C GLN A 72 5.13 -1.93 -15.31
N VAL A 73 4.20 -1.00 -15.52
CA VAL A 73 3.01 -0.84 -14.68
C VAL A 73 1.80 -1.36 -15.45
N TYR A 74 1.10 -2.32 -14.88
CA TYR A 74 -0.22 -2.73 -15.34
C TYR A 74 -1.28 -1.92 -14.60
N LEU A 75 -2.06 -1.15 -15.35
CA LEU A 75 -3.17 -0.34 -14.84
C LEU A 75 -4.49 -0.99 -15.25
N CYS A 76 -5.33 -1.31 -14.28
CA CYS A 76 -6.66 -1.85 -14.53
C CYS A 76 -7.65 -1.26 -13.53
N TYR A 77 -8.39 -0.26 -13.97
CA TYR A 77 -9.50 0.28 -13.21
C TYR A 77 -10.73 -0.62 -13.36
N ARG A 78 -11.35 -0.98 -12.23
CA ARG A 78 -12.65 -1.62 -12.19
C ARG A 78 -13.53 -0.89 -11.19
N TYR A 79 -14.74 -0.58 -11.60
CA TYR A 79 -15.70 0.10 -10.73
C TYR A 79 -16.01 -0.78 -9.52
N LYS A 80 -15.73 -0.25 -8.31
CA LYS A 80 -16.01 -0.89 -7.02
C LYS A 80 -15.43 -2.30 -6.82
N LYS A 81 -14.42 -2.68 -7.61
CA LYS A 81 -13.80 -4.01 -7.55
C LYS A 81 -12.31 -3.92 -7.78
N VAL A 82 -11.56 -4.75 -7.08
CA VAL A 82 -10.13 -4.95 -7.35
C VAL A 82 -9.95 -6.06 -8.38
N GLU A 83 -9.02 -5.85 -9.29
CA GLU A 83 -8.61 -6.84 -10.27
C GLU A 83 -7.76 -7.93 -9.59
N PRO A 84 -8.04 -9.24 -9.77
CA PRO A 84 -7.32 -10.30 -9.06
C PRO A 84 -5.78 -10.26 -9.14
N LYS A 85 -5.18 -9.92 -10.29
CA LYS A 85 -3.72 -9.81 -10.43
C LYS A 85 -3.18 -8.56 -9.73
N VAL A 86 -3.95 -7.48 -9.71
CA VAL A 86 -3.59 -6.27 -8.94
C VAL A 86 -3.64 -6.57 -7.44
N ASP A 87 -4.68 -7.26 -6.99
CA ASP A 87 -4.82 -7.68 -5.60
C ASP A 87 -3.68 -8.61 -5.17
N GLU A 88 -3.46 -9.69 -5.91
CA GLU A 88 -2.40 -10.67 -5.62
C GLU A 88 -1.04 -9.98 -5.45
N ARG A 89 -0.69 -9.08 -6.36
CA ARG A 89 0.59 -8.35 -6.32
C ARG A 89 0.66 -7.38 -5.14
N THR A 90 -0.45 -6.72 -4.82
CA THR A 90 -0.56 -5.85 -3.63
C THR A 90 -0.33 -6.65 -2.34
N MET A 91 -0.99 -7.80 -2.22
CA MET A 91 -0.87 -8.69 -1.06
C MET A 91 0.54 -9.28 -0.93
N ILE A 92 1.18 -9.65 -2.04
CA ILE A 92 2.58 -10.10 -2.05
C ILE A 92 3.50 -9.00 -1.51
N GLU A 93 3.37 -7.76 -1.96
CA GLU A 93 4.24 -6.66 -1.48
C GLU A 93 3.99 -6.33 0.00
N ALA A 94 2.72 -6.34 0.42
CA ALA A 94 2.36 -6.15 1.82
C ALA A 94 2.93 -7.27 2.70
N LYS A 95 2.85 -8.54 2.25
CA LYS A 95 3.44 -9.69 2.97
C LYS A 95 4.95 -9.57 3.12
N LYS A 96 5.67 -9.10 2.09
CA LYS A 96 7.11 -8.84 2.20
C LYS A 96 7.47 -7.81 3.28
N CYS A 97 6.56 -6.90 3.63
CA CYS A 97 6.77 -5.99 4.77
C CYS A 97 6.64 -6.75 6.10
N ILE A 98 5.64 -7.61 6.23
CA ILE A 98 5.46 -8.46 7.41
C ILE A 98 6.66 -9.39 7.60
N ASP A 99 7.18 -9.99 6.53
CA ASP A 99 8.37 -10.84 6.56
C ASP A 99 9.64 -10.07 7.02
N ASP A 100 9.68 -8.76 6.81
CA ASP A 100 10.75 -7.86 7.27
C ASP A 100 10.49 -7.29 8.69
N ASP A 101 9.52 -7.85 9.44
CA ASP A 101 9.05 -7.36 10.76
C ASP A 101 8.55 -5.90 10.73
N ILE A 102 7.88 -5.53 9.63
CA ILE A 102 7.28 -4.20 9.44
C ILE A 102 5.76 -4.34 9.48
N GLN A 103 5.14 -3.78 10.52
CA GLN A 103 3.68 -3.77 10.66
C GLN A 103 3.06 -2.77 9.68
N ILE A 104 1.88 -3.12 9.15
CA ILE A 104 1.10 -2.23 8.29
C ILE A 104 -0.25 -1.99 8.96
N ASP A 105 -0.53 -0.75 9.32
CA ASP A 105 -1.86 -0.31 9.75
C ASP A 105 -2.47 0.57 8.66
N SER A 106 -3.78 0.49 8.49
CA SER A 106 -4.51 1.22 7.45
C SER A 106 -5.55 2.16 8.06
N ILE A 107 -5.61 3.38 7.55
CA ILE A 107 -6.64 4.37 7.83
C ILE A 107 -7.39 4.60 6.51
N VAL A 108 -8.65 4.22 6.49
CA VAL A 108 -9.49 4.27 5.30
C VAL A 108 -10.49 5.40 5.45
N VAL A 109 -10.44 6.36 4.53
CA VAL A 109 -11.34 7.54 4.54
C VAL A 109 -12.34 7.38 3.40
N SER A 110 -13.44 6.68 3.64
CA SER A 110 -14.46 6.44 2.61
C SER A 110 -15.72 5.82 3.20
N GLU A 111 -16.89 6.23 2.72
CA GLU A 111 -18.16 5.60 3.10
C GLU A 111 -18.49 4.37 2.21
N GLU A 112 -17.64 4.04 1.24
CA GLU A 112 -17.90 2.96 0.29
C GLU A 112 -17.72 1.57 0.92
N THR A 113 -18.79 0.79 0.89
CA THR A 113 -18.83 -0.59 1.43
C THR A 113 -17.81 -1.52 0.79
N GLU A 114 -17.56 -1.36 -0.52
CA GLU A 114 -16.67 -2.23 -1.27
C GLU A 114 -15.21 -2.00 -0.89
N LEU A 115 -14.81 -0.75 -0.63
CA LEU A 115 -13.49 -0.45 -0.09
C LEU A 115 -13.34 -0.97 1.33
N LEU A 116 -14.38 -0.82 2.16
CA LEU A 116 -14.38 -1.37 3.52
C LEU A 116 -14.19 -2.89 3.54
N ASP A 117 -14.89 -3.61 2.68
CA ASP A 117 -14.77 -5.06 2.59
C ASP A 117 -13.41 -5.50 2.05
N TYR A 118 -12.85 -4.76 1.10
CA TYR A 118 -11.49 -4.97 0.63
C TYR A 118 -10.47 -4.83 1.76
N VAL A 119 -10.53 -3.74 2.53
CA VAL A 119 -9.54 -3.50 3.58
C VAL A 119 -9.70 -4.47 4.75
N LYS A 120 -10.92 -4.91 5.08
CA LYS A 120 -11.13 -6.02 6.04
C LYS A 120 -10.47 -7.32 5.58
N HIS A 121 -10.50 -7.63 4.28
CA HIS A 121 -9.81 -8.79 3.74
C HIS A 121 -8.28 -8.64 3.83
N MET A 122 -7.78 -7.45 3.52
CA MET A 122 -6.37 -7.11 3.66
C MET A 122 -5.90 -7.23 5.12
N GLU A 123 -6.68 -6.72 6.07
CA GLU A 123 -6.39 -6.76 7.51
C GLU A 123 -6.23 -8.20 8.02
N LYS A 124 -7.17 -9.09 7.67
CA LYS A 124 -7.12 -10.51 8.04
C LYS A 124 -5.84 -11.18 7.56
N SER A 125 -5.36 -10.81 6.37
CA SER A 125 -4.17 -11.40 5.78
C SER A 125 -2.88 -10.85 6.38
N LEU A 126 -2.86 -9.57 6.77
CA LEU A 126 -1.67 -8.87 7.25
C LEU A 126 -1.54 -8.82 8.77
N LYS A 127 -2.61 -9.17 9.51
CA LYS A 127 -2.71 -9.04 10.99
C LYS A 127 -2.44 -7.61 11.50
N GLY A 128 -2.59 -6.63 10.62
CA GLY A 128 -2.53 -5.19 10.94
C GLY A 128 -3.84 -4.71 11.56
N LYS A 129 -3.91 -3.42 11.89
CA LYS A 129 -5.17 -2.77 12.29
C LYS A 129 -5.71 -1.92 11.16
N THR A 130 -7.03 -1.97 10.95
CA THR A 130 -7.73 -1.02 10.08
C THR A 130 -8.57 -0.07 10.90
N TYR A 131 -8.40 1.22 10.64
CA TYR A 131 -9.25 2.27 11.17
C TYR A 131 -10.09 2.84 10.04
N HIS A 132 -11.40 2.78 10.21
CA HIS A 132 -12.33 3.39 9.27
C HIS A 132 -12.68 4.80 9.74
N ILE A 133 -12.45 5.78 8.88
CA ILE A 133 -12.80 7.17 9.12
C ILE A 133 -14.00 7.55 8.23
N ASP A 134 -15.07 7.97 8.88
CA ASP A 134 -16.19 8.69 8.31
C ASP A 134 -16.26 10.12 8.89
N GLN A 135 -17.17 10.95 8.37
CA GLN A 135 -17.32 12.35 8.82
C GLN A 135 -17.64 12.49 10.33
N ASN A 136 -18.11 11.43 10.98
CA ASN A 136 -18.59 11.44 12.37
C ASN A 136 -17.60 10.85 13.38
N ASN A 137 -16.49 10.26 12.93
CA ASN A 137 -15.58 9.51 13.81
C ASN A 137 -14.08 9.85 13.63
N MET A 138 -13.76 10.79 12.73
CA MET A 138 -12.39 11.19 12.40
C MET A 138 -11.58 11.66 13.62
N ASP A 139 -12.23 12.42 14.51
CA ASP A 139 -11.67 12.91 15.77
C ASP A 139 -11.27 11.78 16.73
N LYS A 140 -12.07 10.72 16.79
CA LYS A 140 -11.85 9.58 17.69
C LYS A 140 -10.72 8.67 17.22
N VAL A 141 -10.62 8.41 15.92
CA VAL A 141 -9.61 7.51 15.36
C VAL A 141 -8.19 8.01 15.61
N LEU A 142 -7.92 9.29 15.36
CA LEU A 142 -6.60 9.90 15.58
C LEU A 142 -6.21 9.91 17.07
N VAL A 143 -7.18 10.13 17.97
CA VAL A 143 -6.96 10.19 19.42
C VAL A 143 -6.72 8.81 20.03
N ILE A 144 -7.44 7.78 19.55
CA ILE A 144 -7.28 6.40 20.05
C ILE A 144 -5.88 5.87 19.78
N ASP A 145 -5.33 6.04 18.57
CA ASP A 145 -3.98 5.54 18.26
C ASP A 145 -2.90 6.24 19.10
N TYR A 146 -3.03 7.57 19.28
CA TYR A 146 -2.14 8.36 20.13
C TYR A 146 -2.17 7.88 21.59
N LEU A 147 -3.36 7.76 22.20
CA LEU A 147 -3.49 7.42 23.62
C LEU A 147 -3.12 5.97 23.94
N TYR A 148 -3.47 5.01 23.08
CA TYR A 148 -3.15 3.59 23.31
C TYR A 148 -1.65 3.33 23.22
N ASN A 149 -0.94 3.95 22.28
CA ASN A 149 0.51 3.76 22.15
C ASN A 149 1.31 4.51 23.22
N THR A 150 0.82 5.67 23.68
CA THR A 150 1.46 6.41 24.79
C THR A 150 1.43 5.59 26.09
N LYS A 151 0.32 4.92 26.41
CA LYS A 151 0.22 4.06 27.60
C LYS A 151 1.14 2.84 27.54
N LYS A 152 1.36 2.24 26.36
CA LYS A 152 2.24 1.08 26.21
C LYS A 152 3.73 1.45 26.36
N ILE A 153 4.11 2.63 25.87
CA ILE A 153 5.49 3.16 26.00
C ILE A 153 5.76 3.60 27.45
N LEU A 154 4.80 4.25 28.11
CA LEU A 154 4.93 4.69 29.50
C LEU A 154 4.84 3.51 30.49
N GLY A 155 4.04 2.48 30.20
CA GLY A 155 3.90 1.30 31.04
C GLY A 155 5.08 0.33 30.97
N SER A 156 5.94 0.42 29.95
CA SER A 156 7.17 -0.38 29.82
C SER A 156 8.36 0.21 30.58
N LYS A 157 8.15 1.30 31.32
CA LYS A 157 9.17 1.98 32.13
C LYS A 157 9.09 1.68 33.64
N ASN A 158 8.27 0.71 34.05
CA ASN A 158 8.21 0.20 35.43
C ASN A 158 8.63 -1.26 35.49
#